data_AF-A0A3N5Q9B8-F1
#
_entry.id   AF-A0A3N5Q9B8-F1
#
_cell.length_a   1.000
_cell.length_b   1.000
_cell.length_c   1.000
_cell.angle_alpha   90.00
_cell.angle_beta   90.00
_cell.angle_gamma   90.00
#
_symmetry.space_group_name_H-M   'P 1'
#
loop_
_entity.id
_entity.type
_entity.pdbx_description
1 polymer ?
#
loop_
_entity_poly.entity_id
_entity_poly.type
_entity_poly.pdbx_seq_one_letter_code
_entity_poly.pdbx_strand_id
1 'polypeptide(L)' 'WLGVRETLNKNHNRVYFAGEHLADWQGFMEGAINSGEDAADRVLSS' A
#
# COMPACT_ATOMS: atom_id res chain seq x y z
N TRP A 1 -1.13 -7.40 -14.24
CA TRP A 1 -0.23 -6.65 -13.35
C TRP A 1 1.13 -7.35 -13.21
N LEU A 2 1.99 -7.35 -14.23
CA LEU A 2 3.35 -7.90 -14.07
C LEU A 2 4.27 -6.80 -13.52
N GLY A 3 4.68 -6.92 -12.25
CA GLY A 3 5.64 -6.04 -11.56
C GLY A 3 5.10 -4.71 -11.02
N VAL A 4 3.99 -4.20 -11.54
CA VAL A 4 3.44 -2.89 -11.14
C VAL A 4 2.98 -2.87 -9.68
N ARG A 5 2.28 -3.91 -9.20
CA ARG A 5 1.85 -4.00 -7.79
C ARG A 5 3.05 -4.01 -6.83
N GLU A 6 4.07 -4.79 -7.14
CA GLU A 6 5.30 -4.84 -6.32
C GLU A 6 6.03 -3.50 -6.31
N THR A 7 6.06 -2.81 -7.45
CA THR A 7 6.67 -1.48 -7.56
C THR A 7 5.91 -0.46 -6.70
N LEU A 8 4.58 -0.45 -6.78
CA LEU A 8 3.73 0.44 -5.98
C LEU A 8 3.76 0.10 -4.47
N ASN A 9 4.04 -1.15 -4.09
CA ASN A 9 4.24 -1.50 -2.69
C ASN A 9 5.52 -0.91 -2.08
N LYS A 10 6.45 -0.40 -2.89
CA LYS A 10 7.65 0.33 -2.43
C LYS A 10 7.33 1.81 -2.35
N ASN A 11 7.81 2.48 -1.29
CA ASN A 11 7.69 3.94 -1.19
C ASN A 11 8.70 4.60 -2.13
N HIS A 12 8.37 5.80 -2.61
CA HIS A 12 9.28 6.64 -3.38
C HIS A 12 9.62 7.88 -2.56
N ASN A 13 10.83 7.92 -1.99
CA ASN A 13 11.21 8.92 -0.99
C ASN A 13 10.19 8.95 0.17
N ARG A 14 9.58 10.11 0.44
CA ARG A 14 8.55 10.30 1.50
C ARG A 14 7.12 10.12 0.99
N VAL A 15 6.95 9.52 -0.20
CA VAL A 15 5.64 9.19 -0.77
C VAL A 15 5.38 7.70 -0.59
N TYR A 16 4.36 7.37 0.19
CA TYR A 16 3.92 6.02 0.50
C TYR A 16 2.60 5.77 -0.22
N PHE A 17 2.47 4.59 -0.83
CA PHE A 17 1.29 4.23 -1.60
C PHE A 17 0.43 3.26 -0.80
N ALA A 18 -0.89 3.50 -0.84
CA ALA A 18 -1.92 2.67 -0.23
C ALA A 18 -3.09 2.52 -1.21
N GLY A 19 -4.03 1.64 -0.88
CA GLY A 19 -5.24 1.39 -1.64
C GLY A 19 -5.50 -0.09 -1.85
N GLU A 20 -6.76 -0.45 -2.12
CA GLU A 20 -7.20 -1.85 -2.22
C GLU A 20 -6.41 -2.68 -3.25
N HIS A 21 -5.94 -2.04 -4.33
CA HIS A 21 -5.11 -2.68 -5.35
C HIS A 21 -3.72 -3.12 -4.86
N LEU A 22 -3.27 -2.60 -3.71
CA LEU A 22 -1.99 -2.93 -3.09
C LEU A 22 -2.12 -3.96 -1.96
N ALA A 23 -3.34 -4.18 -1.46
CA ALA A 23 -3.62 -5.15 -0.40
C ALA A 23 -4.00 -6.52 -0.95
N ASP A 24 -3.82 -7.57 -0.15
CA ASP A 24 -4.18 -8.94 -0.53
C ASP A 24 -5.70 -9.10 -0.73
N TRP A 25 -6.49 -8.27 -0.04
CA TRP A 25 -7.94 -8.20 -0.15
C TRP A 25 -8.38 -7.23 -1.26
N GLN A 26 -7.80 -7.39 -2.45
CA GLN A 26 -8.12 -6.58 -3.61
C GLN A 26 -9.61 -6.71 -3.98
N GLY A 27 -10.25 -5.59 -4.33
CA GLY A 27 -11.68 -5.49 -4.64
C GLY A 27 -12.59 -5.32 -3.42
N PHE A 28 -12.03 -5.29 -2.21
CA PHE A 28 -12.77 -5.07 -0.97
C PHE A 28 -12.31 -3.79 -0.28
N MET A 29 -13.23 -3.12 0.43
CA MET A 29 -12.90 -1.94 1.24
C MET A 29 -11.84 -2.24 2.32
N GLU A 30 -11.86 -3.46 2.85
CA GLU A 30 -10.88 -3.95 3.83
C GLU A 30 -9.44 -3.86 3.30
N GLY A 31 -9.23 -4.07 2.00
CA GLY A 31 -7.93 -3.89 1.39
C GLY A 31 -7.45 -2.43 1.42
N ALA A 32 -8.36 -1.47 1.25
CA ALA A 32 -8.01 -0.05 1.35
C ALA A 32 -7.64 0.34 2.80
N ILE A 33 -8.30 -0.26 3.79
CA ILE A 33 -8.00 -0.04 5.21
C ILE A 33 -6.62 -0.58 5.56
N ASN A 34 -6.39 -1.88 5.37
CA ASN A 34 -5.14 -2.55 5.75
C ASN A 34 -3.91 -1.90 5.08
N SER A 35 -3.97 -1.64 3.77
CA SER A 35 -2.85 -0.97 3.07
C SER A 35 -2.63 0.48 3.53
N GLY A 36 -3.68 1.15 4.01
CA GLY A 36 -3.58 2.49 4.59
C GLY A 36 -2.89 2.48 5.95
N GLU A 37 -3.23 1.51 6.81
CA GLU A 37 -2.57 1.29 8.10
C GLU A 37 -1.08 0.96 7.90
N ASP A 38 -0.76 0.04 6.97
CA ASP A 38 0.63 -0.28 6.62
C ASP A 38 1.42 0.96 6.14
N ALA A 39 0.81 1.80 5.31
CA ALA A 39 1.44 3.03 4.85
C ALA A 39 1.66 4.02 6.00
N ALA A 40 0.71 4.15 6.92
CA ALA A 40 0.82 5.01 8.10
C ALA A 40 1.93 4.52 9.05
N ASP A 41 2.01 3.22 9.32
CA ASP A 41 3.06 2.61 10.15
C ASP A 41 4.44 2.84 9.55
N ARG A 42 4.57 2.72 8.23
CA ARG A 42 5.81 3.04 7.52
C ARG A 42 6.18 4.52 7.64
N VAL A 43 5.22 5.43 7.54
CA VAL A 43 5.47 6.87 7.75
C VAL A 43 5.97 7.14 9.18
N LEU A 44 5.36 6.50 10.19
CA LEU A 44 5.70 6.70 11.60
C LEU A 44 7.06 6.08 12.00
N SER A 45 7.49 5.03 11.31
CA SER A 45 8.76 4.31 11.55
C SER A 45 9.93 4.80 10.69
N SER A 46 9.73 5.85 9.88
CA SER A 46 10.73 6.42 8.96
C SER A 46 11.64 7.47 9.59
#